data_AF-A0A372QEC3-F1
#
_entry.id   AF-A0A372QEC3-F1
#
_cell.length_a   1.000
_cell.length_b   1.000
_cell.length_c   1.000
_cell.angle_alpha   90.00
_cell.angle_beta   90.00
_cell.angle_gamma   90.00
#
_symmetry.space_group_name_H-M   'P 1'
#
loop_
_entity.id
_entity.type
_entity.pdbx_description
1 polymer ?
#
loop_
_entity_poly.entity_id
_entity_poly.type
_entity_poly.pdbx_seq_one_letter_code
_entity_poly.pdbx_strand_id
1 'polypeptide(L)'
;MLNETFKINTWVSLGGLEQLRKNEKYDTEFIGPGIQGILDKLVCVNSNYFIAGPKGCSRILSTFTKAIADERSNRLDSGLLNVIDRWKIPL
;
A
#
# COMPACT_ATOMS: atom_id res chain seq x y z
N MET A 1 -2.34 -0.37 -22.96
CA MET A 1 -3.25 0.60 -22.30
C MET A 1 -3.90 -0.11 -21.12
N LEU A 2 -3.68 0.35 -19.89
CA LEU A 2 -4.55 -0.05 -18.78
C LEU A 2 -5.88 0.66 -18.97
N ASN A 3 -6.89 -0.07 -19.45
CA ASN A 3 -8.24 0.44 -19.68
C ASN A 3 -9.17 0.09 -18.51
N GLU A 4 -8.63 0.11 -17.30
CA GLU A 4 -9.33 -0.27 -16.07
C GLU A 4 -9.42 0.97 -15.18
N THR A 5 -10.62 1.54 -15.11
CA THR A 5 -11.01 2.47 -14.04
C THR A 5 -10.84 1.72 -12.72
N PHE A 6 -9.85 2.10 -11.90
CA PHE A 6 -9.66 1.54 -10.57
C PHE A 6 -10.89 1.84 -9.70
N LYS A 7 -11.85 0.90 -9.68
CA LYS A 7 -13.10 1.03 -8.93
C LYS A 7 -12.84 0.61 -7.49
N ILE A 8 -12.53 1.58 -6.64
CA ILE A 8 -12.40 1.34 -5.19
C ILE A 8 -13.81 1.24 -4.59
N ASN A 9 -14.38 0.05 -4.55
CA ASN A 9 -15.52 -0.24 -3.68
C ASN A 9 -14.99 -0.50 -2.26
N THR A 10 -14.62 0.57 -1.55
CA THR A 10 -14.23 0.48 -0.14
C THR A 10 -15.39 0.91 0.75
N TRP A 11 -15.68 0.11 1.78
CA TRP A 11 -16.59 0.49 2.87
C TRP A 11 -15.98 1.56 3.80
N VAL A 12 -14.70 1.89 3.60
CA VAL A 12 -13.95 2.80 4.45
C VAL A 12 -14.20 4.23 3.93
N SER A 13 -15.08 4.95 4.64
CA SER A 13 -15.29 6.38 4.44
C SER A 13 -13.95 7.13 4.43
N LEU A 14 -13.76 8.05 3.48
CA LEU A 14 -12.67 9.03 3.49
C LEU A 14 -12.71 9.96 4.73
N GLY A 15 -13.79 9.89 5.53
CA GLY A 15 -13.94 10.52 6.84
C GLY A 15 -13.90 9.55 8.02
N GLY A 16 -13.53 8.28 7.85
CA GLY A 16 -13.50 7.28 8.93
C GLY A 16 -12.59 7.66 10.10
N LEU A 17 -11.62 8.55 9.87
CA LEU A 17 -10.71 9.09 10.89
C LEU A 17 -10.94 10.58 11.15
N GLU A 18 -12.06 11.16 10.71
CA GLU A 18 -12.29 12.61 10.79
C GLU A 18 -12.28 13.12 12.24
N GLN A 19 -12.84 12.34 13.17
CA GLN A 19 -12.82 12.68 14.60
C GLN A 19 -11.39 12.71 15.18
N LEU A 20 -10.53 11.79 14.73
CA LEU A 20 -9.13 11.76 15.13
C LEU A 20 -8.34 12.91 14.51
N ARG A 21 -8.67 13.28 13.26
CA ARG A 21 -8.04 14.38 12.52
C ARG A 21 -8.42 15.77 13.05
N LYS A 22 -9.53 15.88 13.80
CA LYS A 22 -9.98 17.12 14.46
C LYS A 22 -9.44 17.26 15.88
N ASN A 23 -8.71 16.27 16.38
CA ASN A 23 -8.17 16.25 17.73
C ASN A 23 -6.65 16.41 17.67
N GLU A 24 -6.16 17.59 18.06
CA GLU A 24 -4.75 18.00 18.02
C GLU A 24 -3.81 17.02 18.73
N LYS A 25 -4.31 16.22 19.69
CA LYS A 25 -3.56 15.15 20.36
C LYS A 25 -2.96 14.15 19.37
N TYR A 26 -3.60 13.94 18.22
CA TYR A 26 -3.21 12.91 17.25
C TYR A 26 -2.50 13.48 16.01
N ASP A 27 -2.20 14.77 15.96
CA ASP A 27 -1.58 15.38 14.77
C ASP A 27 -0.29 14.70 14.35
N THR A 28 0.51 14.23 15.33
CA THR A 28 1.75 13.48 15.06
C THR A 28 1.52 12.14 14.34
N GLU A 29 0.34 11.52 14.53
CA GLU A 29 -0.04 10.28 13.85
C GLU A 29 -0.50 10.50 12.40
N PHE A 30 -0.78 11.74 12.01
CA PHE A 30 -1.10 12.13 10.64
C PHE A 30 0.08 12.76 9.90
N ILE A 31 1.22 12.95 10.57
CA ILE A 31 2.46 13.45 9.98
C ILE A 31 3.36 12.28 9.58
N GLY A 32 3.96 12.35 8.40
CA GLY A 32 4.86 11.30 7.91
C GLY A 32 4.13 9.99 7.62
N PRO A 33 4.74 8.81 7.88
CA PRO A 33 4.09 7.53 7.65
C PRO A 33 2.83 7.37 8.51
N GLY A 34 2.92 7.57 9.83
CA GLY A 34 1.75 7.61 10.73
C GLY A 34 0.67 6.52 10.49
N ILE A 35 -0.59 6.88 10.71
CA ILE A 35 -1.76 6.04 10.44
C ILE A 35 -1.94 5.80 8.93
N GLN A 36 -1.67 6.80 8.10
CA GLN A 36 -1.86 6.70 6.65
C GLN A 36 -0.98 5.58 6.05
N GLY A 37 0.28 5.53 6.41
CA GLY A 37 1.25 4.53 5.96
C GLY A 37 0.97 3.13 6.51
N ILE A 38 0.31 3.01 7.67
CA ILE A 38 -0.21 1.71 8.15
C ILE A 38 -1.35 1.25 7.25
N LEU A 39 -2.30 2.14 6.95
CA LEU A 39 -3.43 1.84 6.07
C LEU A 39 -2.96 1.48 4.65
N ASP A 40 -2.01 2.24 4.10
CA ASP A 40 -1.42 1.96 2.79
C ASP A 40 -0.78 0.56 2.75
N LYS A 41 -0.05 0.16 3.80
CA LYS A 41 0.50 -1.21 3.91
C LYS A 41 -0.61 -2.26 3.93
N LEU A 42 -1.66 -2.07 4.72
CA LEU A 42 -2.76 -3.02 4.83
C LEU A 42 -3.46 -3.23 3.50
N VAL A 43 -3.69 -2.14 2.74
CA VAL A 43 -4.25 -2.22 1.39
C VAL A 43 -3.33 -3.02 0.47
N CYS A 44 -2.02 -2.70 0.45
CA CYS A 44 -1.06 -3.41 -0.41
C CYS A 44 -0.83 -4.88 -0.02
N VAL A 45 -0.90 -5.23 1.26
CA VAL A 45 -0.77 -6.62 1.73
C VAL A 45 -1.97 -7.47 1.29
N ASN A 46 -3.17 -6.88 1.29
CA ASN A 46 -4.41 -7.64 1.04
C ASN A 46 -4.94 -7.54 -0.40
N SER A 47 -4.32 -6.74 -1.28
CA SER A 47 -4.72 -6.66 -2.68
C SER A 47 -4.40 -7.96 -3.44
N ASN A 48 -5.22 -8.33 -4.45
CA ASN A 48 -4.94 -9.50 -5.27
C ASN A 48 -3.58 -9.38 -6.00
N TYR A 49 -3.31 -8.21 -6.59
CA TYR A 49 -2.03 -7.86 -7.19
C TYR A 49 -1.36 -6.71 -6.43
N PHE A 50 -0.04 -6.78 -6.29
CA PHE A 50 0.81 -5.71 -5.79
C PHE A 50 1.90 -5.35 -6.81
N ILE A 51 1.97 -4.08 -7.20
CA ILE A 51 2.94 -3.55 -8.16
C ILE A 51 3.80 -2.48 -7.46
N ALA A 52 5.11 -2.59 -7.59
CA ALA A 52 6.08 -1.63 -7.08
C ALA A 52 6.89 -0.99 -8.22
N GLY A 53 7.59 0.10 -7.91
CA GLY A 53 8.47 0.77 -8.87
C GLY A 53 9.63 -0.11 -9.34
N PRO A 54 10.34 0.31 -10.40
CA PRO A 54 11.33 -0.53 -11.05
C PRO A 54 12.52 -0.72 -10.12
N LYS A 55 13.30 -1.78 -10.39
CA LYS A 55 14.62 -1.92 -9.77
C LYS A 55 15.48 -0.73 -10.20
N GLY A 56 16.08 -0.03 -9.24
CA GLY A 56 17.03 1.06 -9.48
C GLY A 56 16.45 2.48 -9.32
N CYS A 57 15.14 2.67 -9.56
CA CYS A 57 14.50 4.00 -9.44
C CYS A 57 13.62 4.12 -8.19
N SER A 58 12.98 3.01 -7.79
CA SER A 58 12.32 2.95 -6.48
C SER A 58 13.38 2.82 -5.38
N ARG A 59 13.11 3.35 -4.17
CA ARG A 59 13.90 2.98 -2.98
C ARG A 59 13.79 1.46 -2.81
N ILE A 60 14.69 0.70 -3.44
CA ILE A 60 14.70 -0.77 -3.38
C ILE A 60 14.83 -1.23 -1.92
N LEU A 61 15.53 -0.44 -1.11
CA LEU A 61 15.69 -0.62 0.34
C LEU A 61 14.55 -0.02 1.17
N SER A 62 13.43 0.36 0.54
CA SER A 62 12.27 0.83 1.28
C SER A 62 11.79 -0.27 2.21
N THR A 63 11.93 -0.05 3.53
CA THR A 63 11.39 -0.92 4.57
C THR A 63 9.89 -1.14 4.39
N PHE A 64 9.20 -0.18 3.75
CA PHE A 64 7.79 -0.27 3.40
C PHE A 64 7.52 -1.38 2.36
N THR A 65 8.14 -1.31 1.19
CA THR A 65 7.92 -2.29 0.11
C THR A 65 8.42 -3.67 0.51
N LYS A 66 9.54 -3.73 1.26
CA LYS A 66 10.06 -4.98 1.79
C LYS A 66 9.07 -5.63 2.76
N ALA A 67 8.56 -4.89 3.74
CA ALA A 67 7.58 -5.42 4.69
C ALA A 67 6.31 -5.97 4.01
N ILE A 68 5.83 -5.30 2.96
CA ILE A 68 4.69 -5.79 2.17
C ILE A 68 5.05 -7.10 1.45
N ALA A 69 6.21 -7.16 0.79
CA ALA A 69 6.64 -8.35 0.07
C ALA A 69 6.87 -9.55 1.01
N ASP A 70 7.47 -9.32 2.18
CA ASP A 70 7.72 -10.35 3.19
C ASP A 70 6.39 -10.94 3.70
N GLU A 71 5.44 -10.08 4.08
CA GLU A 71 4.11 -10.51 4.54
C GLU A 71 3.32 -11.25 3.46
N ARG A 72 3.34 -10.76 2.22
CA ARG A 72 2.67 -11.43 1.09
C ARG A 72 3.29 -12.78 0.77
N SER A 73 4.61 -12.93 0.92
CA SER A 73 5.31 -14.21 0.71
C SER A 73 4.84 -15.29 1.68
N ASN A 74 4.55 -14.90 2.94
CA ASN A 74 4.02 -15.82 3.95
C ASN A 74 2.55 -16.24 3.69
N ARG A 75 1.87 -15.57 2.75
CA ARG A 75 0.43 -15.70 2.51
C ARG A 75 0.11 -16.12 1.07
N LEU A 76 1.09 -16.55 0.28
CA LEU A 76 0.89 -16.84 -1.14
C LEU A 76 -0.22 -17.86 -1.40
N ASP A 77 -0.37 -18.83 -0.51
CA ASP A 77 -1.38 -19.89 -0.60
C ASP A 77 -2.82 -19.43 -0.28
N SER A 78 -3.00 -18.17 0.14
CA SER A 78 -4.29 -17.61 0.57
C SER A 78 -5.09 -16.88 -0.51
N GLY A 79 -4.74 -17.06 -1.80
CA GLY A 79 -5.44 -16.46 -2.93
C GLY A 79 -4.86 -15.13 -3.43
N LEU A 80 -3.62 -14.80 -3.05
CA LEU A 80 -2.86 -13.71 -3.66
C LEU A 80 -2.37 -14.12 -5.06
N LEU A 81 -2.39 -13.19 -6.02
CA LEU A 81 -1.99 -13.47 -7.40
C LEU A 81 -0.50 -13.19 -7.67
N ASN A 82 0.17 -12.45 -6.79
CA ASN A 82 1.61 -12.24 -6.81
C ASN A 82 2.15 -11.82 -5.44
N VAL A 83 3.47 -11.97 -5.21
CA VAL A 83 4.13 -11.30 -4.07
C VAL A 83 4.36 -9.83 -4.39
N ILE A 84 5.05 -9.56 -5.50
CA ILE A 84 5.42 -8.23 -5.95
C ILE A 84 5.81 -8.30 -7.43
N ASP A 85 5.14 -7.50 -8.25
CA ASP A 85 5.61 -7.21 -9.60
C ASP A 85 6.24 -5.83 -9.65
N ARG A 86 7.21 -5.65 -10.55
CA ARG A 86 7.86 -4.36 -10.77
C ARG A 86 7.74 -3.97 -12.22
N TRP A 87 7.30 -2.74 -12.48
CA TRP A 87 7.23 -2.28 -13.87
C TRP A 87 8.62 -2.24 -14.50
N LYS A 88 8.69 -2.40 -15.83
CA LYS A 88 9.95 -2.27 -16.57
C LYS A 88 10.20 -0.79 -16.85
N ILE A 89 11.46 -0.36 -16.72
CA ILE A 89 11.85 0.97 -17.23
C ILE A 89 11.83 0.83 -18.76
N PRO A 90 11.05 1.63 -19.51
CA PRO A 90 11.20 1.71 -20.95
C PRO A 90 12.62 2.23 -21.21
N LEU A 91 13.45 1.40 -21.84
CA LEU A 91 14.76 1.80 -22.33
C LEU A 91 14.61 2.81 -23.47
#